data_AF-A0ABD1RHI3-F1
#
_entry.id   AF-A0ABD1RHI3-F1
#
_cell.length_a   1.000
_cell.length_b   1.000
_cell.length_c   1.000
_cell.angle_alpha   90.00
_cell.angle_beta   90.00
_cell.angle_gamma   90.00
#
_symmetry.space_group_name_H-M   'P 1'
#
loop_
_entity.id
_entity.type
_entity.pdbx_description
1 polymer ?
#
loop_
_entity_poly.entity_id
_entity_poly.type
_entity_poly.pdbx_seq_one_letter_code
_entity_poly.pdbx_strand_id
1 'polypeptide(L)'
;MYQFCKRLVSKGTKATLAITPYISKSTSLKSDTVAIETISGGYAQASSIEEYLALMEAAGSKTLAELIQKHAKSNNPIDCIVYDSFLPWILAFLEPHHGLLTAAYRDSWIASA
;
A
#
# COMPACT_ATOMS: atom_id res chain seq x y z
N MET A 1 5.72 3.48 6.78
CA MET A 1 5.18 2.13 6.45
C MET A 1 6.07 0.91 6.77
N TYR A 2 7.23 0.68 6.13
CA TYR A 2 7.97 -0.61 6.25
C TYR A 2 8.30 -1.07 7.68
N GLN A 3 8.78 -0.17 8.54
CA GLN A 3 9.08 -0.52 9.94
C GLN A 3 7.83 -0.91 10.73
N PHE A 4 6.68 -0.34 10.38
CA PHE A 4 5.40 -0.74 10.96
C PHE A 4 5.03 -2.18 10.54
N CYS A 5 5.22 -2.54 9.28
CA CYS A 5 5.05 -3.93 8.81
C CYS A 5 5.96 -4.90 9.59
N LYS A 6 7.23 -4.57 9.79
CA LYS A 6 8.14 -5.39 10.62
C LYS A 6 7.62 -5.55 12.05
N ARG A 7 7.05 -4.50 12.62
CA ARG A 7 6.46 -4.57 13.97
C ARG A 7 5.24 -5.48 14.00
N LEU A 8 4.38 -5.46 12.98
CA LEU A 8 3.25 -6.39 12.86
C LEU A 8 3.72 -7.84 12.74
N VAL A 9 4.73 -8.11 11.91
CA VAL A 9 5.30 -9.46 11.78
C VAL A 9 5.91 -9.95 13.08
N SER A 10 6.60 -9.08 13.83
CA SER A 10 7.13 -9.44 15.16
C SER A 10 6.05 -9.83 16.18
N LYS A 11 4.78 -9.50 15.92
CA LYS A 11 3.62 -9.86 16.75
C LYS A 11 2.86 -11.08 16.21
N GLY A 12 3.36 -11.75 15.16
CA GLY A 12 2.74 -12.93 14.57
C GLY A 12 1.75 -12.66 13.44
N THR A 13 1.60 -11.41 13.00
CA THR A 13 0.72 -11.05 11.87
C THR A 13 1.47 -11.12 10.54
N LYS A 14 0.83 -11.60 9.48
CA LYS A 14 1.40 -11.51 8.11
C LYS A 14 1.22 -10.10 7.58
N ALA A 15 2.25 -9.55 6.93
CA ALA A 15 2.19 -8.21 6.36
C ALA A 15 2.71 -8.21 4.92
N THR A 16 1.95 -7.59 4.04
CA THR A 16 2.34 -7.26 2.67
C THR A 16 2.47 -5.75 2.56
N LEU A 17 3.65 -5.27 2.20
CA LEU A 17 3.89 -3.86 1.89
C LEU A 17 3.71 -3.67 0.37
N ALA A 18 2.66 -2.93 0.00
CA ALA A 18 2.44 -2.49 -1.37
C ALA A 18 3.20 -1.19 -1.66
N ILE A 19 4.08 -1.20 -2.67
CA ILE A 19 4.86 -0.03 -3.11
C ILE A 19 4.76 0.15 -4.62
N THR A 20 5.16 1.30 -5.14
CA THR A 20 5.23 1.47 -6.60
C THR A 20 6.45 0.76 -7.19
N PRO A 21 6.41 0.35 -8.48
CA PRO A 21 7.59 -0.19 -9.16
C PRO A 21 8.81 0.74 -9.08
N TYR A 22 8.59 2.06 -9.07
CA TYR A 22 9.65 3.05 -8.89
C TYR A 22 10.32 2.93 -7.53
N ILE A 23 9.54 2.85 -6.44
CA ILE A 23 10.07 2.69 -5.08
C ILE A 23 10.75 1.32 -4.93
N SER A 24 10.17 0.26 -5.46
CA SER A 24 10.77 -1.10 -5.44
C SER A 24 12.17 -1.11 -6.06
N LYS A 25 12.33 -0.48 -7.23
CA LYS A 25 13.61 -0.38 -7.93
C LYS A 25 14.62 0.52 -7.22
N SER A 26 14.19 1.70 -6.77
CA SER A 26 15.08 2.70 -6.18
C SER A 26 15.58 2.34 -4.79
N THR A 27 14.74 1.69 -3.98
CA THR A 27 15.10 1.33 -2.59
C THR A 27 15.74 -0.04 -2.45
N SER A 28 15.62 -0.91 -3.47
CA SER A 28 16.09 -2.31 -3.41
C SER A 28 15.68 -3.02 -2.12
N LEU A 29 14.47 -2.73 -1.60
CA LEU A 29 13.93 -3.32 -0.38
C LEU A 29 13.86 -4.84 -0.54
N LYS A 30 14.63 -5.55 0.27
CA LYS A 30 14.55 -7.01 0.44
C LYS A 30 14.15 -7.32 1.86
N SER A 31 13.22 -8.24 2.03
CA SER A 31 12.76 -8.70 3.33
C SER A 31 12.39 -10.17 3.25
N ASP A 32 12.87 -10.96 4.20
CA ASP A 32 12.51 -12.37 4.31
C ASP A 32 11.20 -12.58 5.10
N THR A 33 10.68 -11.50 5.71
CA THR A 33 9.56 -11.58 6.67
C THR A 33 8.36 -10.75 6.26
N VAL A 34 8.56 -9.59 5.63
CA VAL A 34 7.49 -8.76 5.09
C VAL A 34 7.40 -9.02 3.59
N ALA A 35 6.23 -9.45 3.11
CA ALA A 35 6.01 -9.59 1.68
C ALA A 35 6.03 -8.21 1.03
N ILE A 36 6.64 -8.08 -0.16
CA ILE A 36 6.70 -6.83 -0.91
C ILE A 36 6.04 -7.08 -2.26
N GLU A 37 4.99 -6.33 -2.54
CA GLU A 37 4.23 -6.41 -3.79
C GLU A 37 4.12 -5.01 -4.40
N THR A 38 3.81 -4.95 -5.70
CA THR A 38 3.77 -3.68 -6.41
C THR A 38 2.37 -3.27 -6.83
N ILE A 39 2.04 -1.99 -6.63
CA ILE A 39 0.87 -1.31 -7.20
C ILE A 39 1.31 -0.21 -8.16
N SER A 40 0.53 0.10 -9.18
CA SER A 40 0.89 1.16 -10.14
C SER A 40 0.87 2.54 -9.47
N GLY A 41 1.89 3.34 -9.75
CA GLY A 41 2.02 4.70 -9.23
C GLY A 41 1.67 5.81 -10.22
N GLY A 42 1.15 5.49 -11.41
CA GLY A 42 0.73 6.50 -12.40
C GLY A 42 1.84 7.35 -13.05
N TYR A 43 3.12 7.05 -12.78
CA TYR A 43 4.23 7.99 -13.04
C TYR A 43 4.59 8.18 -14.53
N ALA A 44 4.32 7.23 -15.41
CA ALA A 44 5.01 7.18 -16.70
C ALA A 44 4.70 8.33 -17.67
N GLN A 45 3.66 9.14 -17.44
CA GLN A 45 3.12 10.08 -18.44
C GLN A 45 2.58 11.42 -17.88
N ALA A 46 2.74 11.69 -16.58
CA ALA A 46 2.16 12.89 -15.99
C ALA A 46 2.95 14.17 -16.33
N SER A 47 2.24 15.22 -16.73
CA SER A 47 2.79 16.56 -17.02
C SER A 47 2.64 17.56 -15.86
N SER A 48 1.87 17.19 -14.83
CA SER A 48 1.58 17.99 -13.63
C SER A 48 1.39 17.11 -12.39
N ILE A 49 1.36 17.73 -11.20
CA ILE A 49 1.12 17.03 -9.94
C ILE A 49 -0.32 16.49 -9.92
N GLU A 50 -1.27 17.28 -10.40
CA GLU A 50 -2.68 16.92 -10.47
C GLU A 50 -2.90 15.71 -11.38
N GLU A 51 -2.28 15.71 -12.56
CA GLU A 51 -2.33 14.58 -13.48
C GLU A 51 -1.64 13.34 -12.89
N TYR A 52 -0.52 13.53 -12.20
CA TYR A 52 0.17 12.44 -11.52
C TYR A 52 -0.70 11.78 -10.46
N LEU A 53 -1.38 12.58 -9.63
CA LEU A 53 -2.28 12.07 -8.59
C LEU A 53 -3.49 11.35 -9.20
N ALA A 54 -4.08 11.89 -10.28
CA ALA A 54 -5.19 11.25 -10.98
C ALA A 54 -4.78 9.91 -11.64
N LEU A 55 -3.62 9.87 -12.29
CA LEU A 55 -3.09 8.63 -12.88
C LEU A 55 -2.71 7.61 -11.80
N MET A 56 -2.18 8.08 -10.66
CA MET A 56 -1.90 7.22 -9.51
C MET A 56 -3.20 6.62 -8.95
N GLU A 57 -4.25 7.41 -8.76
CA GLU A 57 -5.54 6.91 -8.30
C GLU A 57 -6.13 5.87 -9.26
N ALA A 58 -6.20 6.19 -10.56
CA ALA A 58 -6.80 5.32 -11.55
C ALA A 58 -6.05 3.98 -11.69
N ALA A 59 -4.72 4.04 -11.86
CA ALA A 59 -3.91 2.83 -12.03
C ALA A 59 -3.66 2.11 -10.71
N GLY A 60 -3.50 2.85 -9.62
CA GLY A 60 -3.30 2.34 -8.26
C GLY A 60 -4.52 1.58 -7.77
N SER A 61 -5.72 2.13 -7.91
CA SER A 61 -6.98 1.45 -7.54
C SER A 61 -7.16 0.13 -8.29
N LYS A 62 -6.92 0.12 -9.60
CA LYS A 62 -7.01 -1.10 -10.41
C LYS A 62 -6.05 -2.19 -9.92
N THR A 63 -4.77 -1.84 -9.78
CA THR A 63 -3.74 -2.82 -9.36
C THR A 63 -3.87 -3.23 -7.89
N LEU A 64 -4.42 -2.36 -7.03
CA LEU A 64 -4.76 -2.71 -5.66
C LEU A 64 -5.92 -3.73 -5.60
N ALA A 65 -6.96 -3.57 -6.42
CA ALA A 65 -8.02 -4.56 -6.55
C ALA A 65 -7.49 -5.91 -7.03
N GLU A 66 -6.62 -5.91 -8.04
CA GLU A 66 -5.97 -7.12 -8.55
C GLU A 66 -5.15 -7.81 -7.45
N LEU A 67 -4.42 -7.03 -6.62
CA LEU A 67 -3.65 -7.56 -5.50
C LEU A 67 -4.56 -8.18 -4.42
N ILE A 68 -5.66 -7.53 -4.06
CA ILE A 68 -6.64 -8.06 -3.10
C ILE A 68 -7.24 -9.38 -3.63
N GLN A 69 -7.63 -9.42 -4.90
CA GLN A 69 -8.17 -10.64 -5.52
C GLN A 69 -7.14 -11.77 -5.60
N LYS A 70 -5.87 -11.46 -5.88
CA LYS A 70 -4.76 -12.43 -5.85
C LYS A 70 -4.64 -13.07 -4.47
N HIS A 71 -4.71 -12.27 -3.41
CA HIS A 71 -4.63 -12.77 -2.03
C HIS A 71 -5.88 -13.54 -1.60
N ALA A 72 -7.07 -13.14 -2.03
CA ALA A 72 -8.32 -13.83 -1.75
C ALA A 72 -8.35 -15.28 -2.27
N LYS A 73 -7.58 -15.58 -3.33
CA LYS A 73 -7.43 -16.94 -3.89
C LYS A 73 -6.30 -17.75 -3.23
N SER A 74 -5.62 -17.17 -2.25
CA SER A 74 -4.50 -17.80 -1.53
C SER A 74 -4.94 -18.24 -0.13
N ASN A 75 -4.06 -18.96 0.59
CA ASN A 75 -4.29 -19.30 2.00
C ASN A 75 -4.14 -18.10 2.95
N ASN A 76 -3.89 -16.89 2.43
CA ASN A 76 -3.68 -15.66 3.19
C ASN A 76 -4.46 -14.49 2.55
N PRO A 77 -5.80 -14.46 2.69
CA PRO A 77 -6.60 -13.31 2.27
C PRO A 77 -6.16 -12.04 3.03
N ILE A 78 -6.43 -10.89 2.42
CA ILE A 78 -6.21 -9.59 3.09
C ILE A 78 -7.44 -9.29 3.92
N ASP A 79 -7.26 -9.09 5.22
CA ASP A 79 -8.34 -8.74 6.17
C ASP A 79 -8.33 -7.26 6.58
N CYS A 80 -7.20 -6.58 6.35
CA CYS A 80 -6.98 -5.19 6.78
C CYS A 80 -6.09 -4.43 5.81
N ILE A 81 -6.42 -3.17 5.55
CA ILE A 81 -5.63 -2.23 4.76
C ILE A 81 -5.26 -1.03 5.63
N VAL A 82 -3.95 -0.84 5.81
CA VAL A 82 -3.38 0.35 6.40
C VAL A 82 -2.77 1.18 5.29
N TYR A 83 -3.23 2.42 5.11
CA TYR A 83 -2.86 3.24 3.97
C TYR A 83 -2.25 4.58 4.40
N ASP A 84 -1.45 5.17 3.52
CA ASP A 84 -0.90 6.51 3.74
C ASP A 84 -2.02 7.55 3.66
N SER A 85 -2.17 8.35 4.71
CA SER A 85 -3.16 9.43 4.78
C SER A 85 -3.06 10.49 3.67
N PHE A 86 -1.94 10.55 2.92
CA PHE A 86 -1.79 11.38 1.72
C PHE A 86 -2.46 10.82 0.47
N LEU A 87 -2.99 9.59 0.53
CA LEU A 87 -3.71 8.94 -0.56
C LEU A 87 -5.22 8.85 -0.22
N PRO A 88 -5.96 9.98 -0.23
CA PRO A 88 -7.35 10.01 0.21
C PRO A 88 -8.27 9.16 -0.66
N TRP A 89 -7.92 8.93 -1.93
CA TRP A 89 -8.68 8.09 -2.87
C TRP A 89 -8.84 6.64 -2.40
N ILE A 90 -7.95 6.16 -1.52
CA ILE A 90 -8.05 4.81 -0.96
C ILE A 90 -9.35 4.64 -0.17
N LEU A 91 -9.87 5.69 0.47
CA LEU A 91 -11.17 5.61 1.14
C LEU A 91 -12.30 5.33 0.15
N ALA A 92 -12.39 6.10 -0.93
CA ALA A 92 -13.39 5.90 -1.98
C ALA A 92 -13.26 4.51 -2.64
N PHE A 93 -12.02 4.05 -2.85
CA PHE A 93 -11.75 2.68 -3.31
C PHE A 93 -12.29 1.63 -2.34
N LEU A 94 -12.15 1.83 -1.03
CA LEU A 94 -12.54 0.85 0.00
C LEU A 94 -14.00 0.90 0.41
N GLU A 95 -14.76 1.94 0.06
CA GLU A 95 -16.19 2.05 0.39
C GLU A 95 -17.00 0.80 0.00
N PRO A 96 -16.83 0.19 -1.19
CA PRO A 96 -17.54 -1.03 -1.57
C PRO A 96 -17.03 -2.31 -0.86
N HIS A 97 -15.90 -2.24 -0.14
CA HIS A 97 -15.23 -3.37 0.48
C HIS A 97 -15.52 -3.45 2.00
N HIS A 98 -16.81 -3.50 2.37
CA HIS A 98 -17.27 -3.51 3.77
C HIS A 98 -16.71 -4.64 4.67
N GLY A 99 -16.07 -5.66 4.10
CA GLY A 99 -15.43 -6.75 4.84
C GLY A 99 -13.97 -6.48 5.24
N LEU A 100 -13.35 -5.41 4.76
CA LEU A 100 -11.95 -5.07 5.07
C LEU A 100 -11.89 -4.05 6.20
N LEU A 101 -11.08 -4.32 7.21
CA LEU A 101 -10.71 -3.30 8.20
C LEU A 101 -9.80 -2.26 7.56
N THR A 102 -10.01 -0.98 7.86
CA THR A 102 -9.24 0.10 7.27
C THR A 102 -8.67 1.03 8.33
N ALA A 103 -7.44 1.48 8.13
CA ALA A 103 -6.82 2.48 9.00
C ALA A 103 -5.92 3.41 8.19
N ALA A 104 -6.05 4.71 8.44
CA ALA A 104 -5.09 5.68 7.94
C ALA A 104 -3.82 5.66 8.81
N TYR A 105 -2.67 5.80 8.18
CA TYR A 105 -1.39 5.99 8.87
C TYR A 105 -0.74 7.27 8.38
N ARG A 106 -0.19 8.02 9.34
CA ARG A 106 0.53 9.25 9.10
C ARG A 106 1.93 9.13 9.71
N ASP A 107 2.95 9.07 8.87
CA ASP A 107 4.33 9.13 9.29
C ASP A 107 4.63 10.59 9.73
N SER A 108 4.62 10.89 11.03
CA SER A 108 5.06 12.18 11.57
C SER A 108 5.75 11.95 12.91
N TRP A 109 7.02 12.32 13.03
CA TRP A 109 7.80 12.05 14.24
C TRP A 109 8.91 13.08 14.42
N ILE A 110 9.12 13.46 15.67
CA ILE A 110 10.25 14.27 16.14
C ILE A 110 10.73 13.56 17.41
N ALA A 111 12.04 13.31 17.50
CA ALA A 111 12.65 12.62 18.63
C ALA A 111 13.59 13.56 19.40
N SER A 112 13.67 13.37 20.71
CA SER A 112 14.65 14.01 21.59
C SER A 112 15.14 12.97 22.61
N ALA A 113 16.38 13.12 23.06
CA ALA A 113 17.07 12.16 23.93
C ALA A 113 16.43 12.02 25.32
#